data_AF-A0A317Z8U4-F1
#
_entry.id   AF-A0A317Z8U4-F1
#
_cell.length_a   1.000
_cell.length_b   1.000
_cell.length_c   1.000
_cell.angle_alpha   90.00
_cell.angle_beta   90.00
_cell.angle_gamma   90.00
#
_symmetry.space_group_name_H-M   'P 1'
#
loop_
_entity.id
_entity.type
_entity.pdbx_description
1 polymer ?
#
loop_
_entity_poly.entity_id
_entity_poly.type
_entity_poly.pdbx_seq_one_letter_code
_entity_poly.pdbx_strand_id
1 'polypeptide(L)' 'ADYGEHGQDIVCAGASAVVFGSVNAIIGLTSERPDIDYSEDGGYFHVRAVDTNNEQAQLILQSLLISLQTI' A
#
# COMPACT_ATOMS: atom_id res chain seq x y z
N ALA A 1 -8.97 14.08 5.51
CA ALA A 1 -7.61 14.39 5.04
C ALA A 1 -7.53 15.87 4.73
N ASP A 2 -6.92 16.63 5.65
CA ASP A 2 -6.67 18.06 5.50
C ASP A 2 -5.74 18.30 4.30
N TYR A 3 -6.10 19.27 3.47
CA TYR A 3 -5.27 19.71 2.36
C TYR A 3 -4.02 20.37 2.95
N GLY A 4 -2.88 19.72 2.75
CA GLY A 4 -1.60 20.23 3.21
C GLY A 4 -1.07 21.38 2.35
N GLU A 5 0.16 21.84 2.62
CA GLU A 5 0.80 22.89 1.80
C GLU A 5 0.77 22.53 0.30
N HIS A 6 0.78 23.56 -0.55
CA HIS A 6 0.52 23.42 -1.98
C HIS A 6 1.35 22.30 -2.63
N GLY A 7 0.67 21.25 -3.10
CA GLY A 7 1.30 20.07 -3.73
C GLY A 7 1.32 18.80 -2.86
N GLN A 8 1.06 18.92 -1.55
CA GLN A 8 0.99 17.78 -0.63
C GLN A 8 -0.13 16.80 -1.02
N ASP A 9 -1.25 17.29 -1.55
CA ASP A 9 -2.37 16.42 -1.95
C ASP A 9 -2.01 15.51 -3.12
N ILE A 10 -1.09 15.95 -4.00
CA ILE A 10 -0.62 15.16 -5.14
C ILE A 10 0.26 14.01 -4.64
N VAL A 11 1.16 14.30 -3.70
CA VAL A 11 2.01 13.28 -3.06
C VAL A 11 1.17 12.29 -2.26
N CYS A 12 0.21 12.78 -1.46
CA CYS A 12 -0.71 11.92 -0.71
C CYS A 12 -1.57 11.04 -1.62
N ALA A 13 -2.08 11.59 -2.73
CA ALA A 13 -2.83 10.82 -3.72
C ALA A 13 -1.96 9.74 -4.38
N GLY A 14 -0.71 10.07 -4.75
CA GLY A 14 0.25 9.12 -5.31
C GLY A 14 0.58 7.98 -4.35
N ALA A 15 0.94 8.32 -3.10
CA ALA A 15 1.22 7.32 -2.06
C ALA A 15 0.01 6.43 -1.78
N SER A 16 -1.19 7.01 -1.69
CA SER A 16 -2.43 6.25 -1.47
C SER A 16 -2.70 5.30 -2.64
N ALA A 17 -2.60 5.78 -3.88
CA ALA A 17 -2.83 4.96 -5.07
C ALA A 17 -1.88 3.75 -5.12
N VAL A 18 -0.59 3.95 -4.80
CA VAL A 18 0.42 2.91 -4.77
C VAL A 18 0.15 1.88 -3.66
N VAL A 19 -0.13 2.34 -2.43
CA VAL A 19 -0.39 1.46 -1.28
C VAL A 19 -1.67 0.65 -1.47
N PHE A 20 -2.80 1.32 -1.70
CA PHE A 20 -4.09 0.63 -1.87
C PHE A 20 -4.13 -0.22 -3.14
N GLY A 21 -3.51 0.25 -4.22
CA GLY A 21 -3.39 -0.53 -5.47
C GLY A 21 -2.65 -1.85 -5.24
N SER A 22 -1.51 -1.80 -4.54
CA SER A 22 -0.70 -2.99 -4.23
C SER A 22 -1.44 -3.96 -3.30
N VAL A 23 -2.09 -3.46 -2.23
CA VAL A 23 -2.85 -4.30 -1.30
C VAL A 23 -4.06 -4.95 -1.99
N ASN A 24 -4.79 -4.20 -2.82
CA ASN A 24 -5.89 -4.75 -3.62
C ASN A 24 -5.39 -5.80 -4.61
N ALA A 25 -4.22 -5.61 -5.21
CA ALA A 25 -3.61 -6.59 -6.10
C ALA A 25 -3.25 -7.89 -5.34
N ILE A 26 -2.70 -7.80 -4.12
CA ILE A 26 -2.43 -8.99 -3.29
C ILE A 26 -3.73 -9.76 -3.03
N ILE A 27 -4.78 -9.07 -2.57
CA ILE A 27 -6.06 -9.68 -2.22
C ILE A 27 -6.75 -10.28 -3.46
N GLY A 28 -6.69 -9.58 -4.60
CA GLY A 28 -7.41 -9.93 -5.83
C GLY A 28 -6.70 -10.93 -6.74
N LEU A 29 -5.36 -10.95 -6.73
CA LEU A 29 -4.56 -11.75 -7.67
C LEU A 29 -3.85 -12.94 -7.01
N THR A 30 -3.88 -13.05 -5.68
CA THR A 30 -3.15 -14.11 -4.96
C THR A 30 -4.03 -14.78 -3.89
N SER A 31 -3.56 -15.92 -3.37
CA SER A 31 -4.17 -16.58 -2.20
C SER A 31 -3.82 -15.92 -0.86
N GLU A 32 -2.88 -14.97 -0.83
CA GLU A 32 -2.47 -14.28 0.40
C GLU A 32 -3.62 -13.45 0.97
N ARG A 33 -3.75 -13.48 2.30
CA ARG A 33 -4.74 -12.71 3.06
C ARG A 33 -3.98 -11.93 4.14
N PRO A 34 -3.46 -10.75 3.79
CA PRO A 34 -2.59 -10.02 4.70
C PRO A 34 -3.38 -9.41 5.84
N ASP A 35 -2.73 -9.27 7.00
CA ASP A 35 -3.25 -8.48 8.10
C ASP A 35 -3.11 -7.00 7.73
N ILE A 36 -4.22 -6.26 7.81
CA ILE A 36 -4.29 -4.85 7.43
C ILE A 36 -4.84 -4.05 8.62
N ASP A 37 -4.12 -3.00 9.01
CA ASP A 37 -4.52 -2.04 10.04
C ASP A 37 -4.21 -0.62 9.55
N TYR A 38 -5.21 0.24 9.54
CA TYR A 38 -5.05 1.62 9.06
C TYR A 38 -6.08 2.56 9.70
N SER A 39 -5.73 3.84 9.71
CA SER A 39 -6.61 4.91 10.20
C SER A 39 -7.49 5.42 9.05
N GLU A 40 -8.81 5.51 9.28
CA GLU A 40 -9.75 6.11 8.31
C GLU A 40 -9.49 7.62 8.09
N ASP A 41 -8.95 8.29 9.11
CA ASP A 41 -8.60 9.72 9.05
C ASP A 41 -7.27 9.98 8.32
N GLY A 42 -6.58 8.91 7.90
CA GLY A 42 -5.27 8.95 7.25
C GLY A 42 -4.11 8.94 8.24
N GLY A 43 -2.90 9.14 7.71
CA GLY A 43 -1.66 9.25 8.51
C GLY A 43 -1.11 7.92 9.06
N TYR A 44 -1.84 6.82 8.96
CA TYR A 44 -1.37 5.49 9.35
C TYR A 44 -1.90 4.41 8.40
N PHE A 45 -0.98 3.58 7.90
CA PHE A 45 -1.30 2.39 7.13
C PHE A 45 -0.25 1.31 7.42
N HIS A 46 -0.69 0.14 7.80
CA HIS A 46 0.15 -1.01 8.07
C HIS A 46 -0.44 -2.26 7.40
N VAL A 47 0.41 -2.97 6.67
CA VAL A 47 0.06 -4.25 6.04
C VAL A 47 1.15 -5.26 6.32
N ARG A 48 0.76 -6.49 6.66
CA ARG A 48 1.66 -7.59 6.95
C ARG A 48 1.20 -8.84 6.21
N ALA A 49 2.10 -9.45 5.44
CA ALA A 49 1.86 -10.76 4.86
C ALA A 49 1.78 -11.83 5.97
N VAL A 50 0.80 -12.71 5.87
CA VAL A 50 0.58 -13.86 6.74
C VAL A 50 1.23 -15.11 6.14
N ASP A 51 1.02 -15.37 4.83
CA ASP A 51 1.76 -16.40 4.08
C ASP A 51 2.98 -15.79 3.40
N THR A 52 4.12 -15.88 4.08
CA THR A 52 5.39 -15.39 3.55
C THR A 52 5.95 -16.22 2.40
N ASN A 53 5.39 -17.41 2.14
CA ASN A 53 5.82 -18.27 1.03
C ASN A 53 5.07 -17.96 -0.27
N ASN A 54 4.08 -17.06 -0.24
CA ASN A 54 3.37 -16.65 -1.45
C ASN A 54 4.25 -15.72 -2.30
N GLU A 55 4.98 -16.31 -3.25
CA GLU A 55 5.93 -15.59 -4.10
C GLU A 55 5.29 -14.44 -4.89
N GLN A 56 4.02 -14.59 -5.33
CA GLN A 56 3.31 -13.53 -6.04
C GLN A 56 3.00 -12.34 -5.12
N ALA A 57 2.54 -12.60 -3.90
CA ALA A 57 2.30 -11.55 -2.92
C ALA A 57 3.62 -10.86 -2.52
N GLN A 58 4.70 -11.62 -2.32
CA GLN A 58 6.02 -11.07 -2.03
C GLN A 58 6.54 -10.19 -3.18
N LEU A 59 6.32 -10.59 -4.43
CA LEU A 59 6.67 -9.77 -5.59
C LEU A 59 5.89 -8.45 -5.62
N ILE A 60 4.59 -8.48 -5.32
CA ILE A 60 3.77 -7.26 -5.24
C ILE A 60 4.24 -6.35 -4.10
N LEU A 61 4.57 -6.90 -2.93
CA LEU A 61 5.12 -6.13 -1.80
C LEU A 61 6.49 -5.50 -2.12
N GLN A 62 7.35 -6.20 -2.87
CA GLN A 62 8.60 -5.63 -3.36
C GLN A 62 8.35 -4.51 -4.38
N SER A 63 7.40 -4.69 -5.28
CA SER A 63 6.97 -3.65 -6.23
C SER A 63 6.41 -2.41 -5.52
N LEU A 64 5.61 -2.61 -4.46
CA LEU A 64 5.11 -1.55 -3.59
C LEU A 64 6.27 -0.75 -2.98
N LEU A 65 7.26 -1.44 -2.41
CA LEU A 65 8.44 -0.79 -1.81
C LEU A 65 9.19 0.06 -2.83
N ILE A 66 9.47 -0.50 -4.02
CA ILE A 66 10.17 0.22 -5.10
C ILE A 66 9.36 1.44 -5.53
N SER A 67 8.04 1.30 -5.71
CA SER A 67 7.17 2.40 -6.11
C SER A 67 7.17 3.54 -5.09
N LEU A 68 7.12 3.22 -3.79
CA LEU A 68 7.18 4.20 -2.70
C LEU A 68 8.52 4.94 -2.63
N GLN A 69 9.64 4.32 -3.05
CA GLN A 69 10.95 4.97 -3.12
C GLN A 69 11.04 6.03 -4.24
N THR A 70 10.05 6.08 -5.13
CA THR A 70 10.02 7.00 -6.28
C THR A 70 8.97 8.11 -6.17
N ILE A 71 8.24 8.17 -5.05
CA ILE A 71 7.27 9.22 -4.71
C ILE A 71 7.98 10.27 -3.85
#